data_AF-A0AA39HIS1-F1
#
_entry.id   AF-A0AA39HIS1-F1
#
_cell.length_a   1.000
_cell.length_b   1.000
_cell.length_c   1.000
_cell.angle_alpha   90.00
_cell.angle_beta   90.00
_cell.angle_gamma   90.00
#
_symmetry.space_group_name_H-M   'P 1'
#
loop_
_entity.id
_entity.type
_entity.pdbx_description
1 polymer ?
#
loop_
_entity_poly.entity_id
_entity_poly.type
_entity_poly.pdbx_seq_one_letter_code
_entity_poly.pdbx_strand_id
1 'polypeptide(L)'
;MIAHKYLIGLTHVLIGIPSFVLTLLVLTIIQLSKKLRKSLSYKLLQQLNIFCLVLNTVHAGVGVNVLLEVDPLSFSSKLLGAFSDIGWFGILFLNFLLCRERFNVTMRSQVVISTAQQRSNLEVNILFASTLMFLLPFGEEMAYFVLVALEQNTFWGTFSVQIVWMCIPLLSQAIQIVLNRPIRRSLKQTILGIIKAKGNISTITA
;
A
#
# COMPACT_ATOMS: atom_id res chain seq x y z
N MET A 1 1.38 -26.67 -17.21
CA MET A 1 1.31 -26.56 -15.73
C MET A 1 2.57 -25.94 -15.14
N ILE A 2 3.78 -26.41 -15.51
CA ILE A 2 5.06 -25.85 -15.01
C ILE A 2 5.21 -24.35 -15.36
N ALA A 3 4.95 -23.96 -16.62
CA ALA A 3 5.03 -22.57 -17.06
C ALA A 3 4.12 -21.61 -16.25
N HIS A 4 2.96 -22.08 -15.79
CA HIS A 4 2.03 -21.29 -14.98
C HIS A 4 2.60 -20.99 -13.58
N LYS A 5 3.30 -21.95 -12.96
CA LYS A 5 3.93 -21.74 -11.65
C LYS A 5 5.02 -20.68 -11.74
N TYR A 6 5.90 -20.78 -12.75
CA TYR A 6 6.95 -19.77 -12.97
C TYR A 6 6.38 -18.38 -13.24
N LEU A 7 5.29 -18.30 -14.03
CA LEU A 7 4.60 -17.03 -14.26
C LEU A 7 4.07 -16.41 -12.96
N ILE A 8 3.41 -17.21 -12.11
CA ILE A 8 2.91 -16.75 -10.80
C ILE A 8 4.07 -16.29 -9.92
N GLY A 9 5.11 -17.11 -9.79
CA GLY A 9 6.26 -16.81 -8.93
C GLY A 9 6.99 -15.54 -9.36
N LEU A 10 7.23 -15.39 -10.67
CA LEU A 10 7.87 -14.19 -11.23
C LEU A 10 7.01 -12.94 -11.03
N THR A 11 5.69 -13.05 -11.23
CA THR A 11 4.75 -11.93 -11.04
C THR A 11 4.77 -11.42 -9.60
N HIS A 12 4.79 -12.33 -8.61
CA HIS A 12 4.91 -11.96 -7.20
C HIS A 12 6.18 -11.14 -6.90
N VAL A 13 7.32 -11.56 -7.47
CA VAL A 13 8.60 -10.85 -7.27
C VAL A 13 8.59 -9.50 -7.98
N LEU A 14 8.13 -9.46 -9.23
CA LEU A 14 8.11 -8.25 -10.05
C LEU A 14 7.17 -7.15 -9.50
N ILE A 15 6.06 -7.53 -8.87
CA ILE A 15 5.15 -6.56 -8.23
C ILE A 15 5.61 -6.25 -6.80
N GLY A 16 6.07 -7.26 -6.05
CA GLY A 16 6.47 -7.13 -4.66
C GLY A 16 7.65 -6.18 -4.45
N ILE A 17 8.69 -6.25 -5.30
CA ILE A 17 9.89 -5.40 -5.15
C ILE A 17 9.58 -3.90 -5.32
N PRO A 18 8.96 -3.42 -6.41
CA PRO A 18 8.59 -2.01 -6.56
C PRO A 18 7.66 -1.53 -5.45
N SER A 19 6.70 -2.37 -5.06
CA SER A 19 5.78 -2.08 -3.96
C SER A 19 6.51 -1.89 -2.62
N PHE A 20 7.47 -2.76 -2.33
CA PHE A 20 8.31 -2.69 -1.14
C PHE A 20 9.12 -1.39 -1.09
N VAL A 21 9.80 -1.06 -2.19
CA VAL A 21 10.60 0.18 -2.32
C VAL A 21 9.72 1.41 -2.11
N LEU A 22 8.54 1.45 -2.75
CA LEU A 22 7.63 2.58 -2.63
C LEU A 22 7.09 2.73 -1.20
N THR A 23 6.77 1.61 -0.55
CA THR A 23 6.29 1.59 0.84
C THR A 23 7.37 2.10 1.81
N LEU A 24 8.63 1.67 1.64
CA LEU A 24 9.76 2.19 2.41
C LEU A 24 9.91 3.70 2.22
N LEU A 25 9.85 4.17 0.97
CA LEU A 25 9.97 5.59 0.66
C LEU A 25 8.90 6.42 1.39
N VAL A 26 7.64 6.00 1.35
CA VAL A 26 6.54 6.69 2.04
C VAL A 26 6.75 6.66 3.56
N LEU A 27 7.14 5.52 4.13
CA LEU A 27 7.46 5.40 5.56
C LEU A 27 8.57 6.37 5.98
N THR A 28 9.66 6.42 5.21
CA THR A 28 10.79 7.33 5.47
C THR A 28 10.33 8.79 5.42
N ILE A 29 9.50 9.18 4.44
CA ILE A 29 8.96 10.54 4.34
C ILE A 29 8.13 10.91 5.58
N ILE A 30 7.23 10.01 6.00
CA ILE A 30 6.41 10.23 7.19
C ILE A 30 7.31 10.37 8.42
N GLN A 31 8.31 9.50 8.56
CA GLN A 31 9.21 9.51 9.71
C GLN A 31 10.09 10.76 9.82
N LEU A 32 10.64 11.22 8.70
CA LEU A 32 11.50 12.41 8.67
C LEU A 32 10.70 13.70 8.90
N SER A 33 9.41 13.71 8.55
CA SER A 33 8.57 14.91 8.71
C SER A 33 7.95 15.03 10.10
N LYS A 34 8.55 15.85 10.97
CA LYS A 34 7.99 16.21 12.29
C LYS A 34 6.54 16.68 12.21
N LYS A 35 6.17 17.39 11.14
CA LYS A 35 4.80 17.90 10.92
C LYS A 35 3.81 16.76 10.67
N LEU A 36 4.18 15.78 9.84
CA LEU A 36 3.30 14.66 9.50
C LEU A 36 3.07 13.76 10.72
N ARG A 37 4.14 13.40 11.45
CA ARG A 37 4.05 12.51 12.63
C ARG A 37 3.13 12.99 13.76
N LYS A 38 2.90 14.30 13.85
CA LYS A 38 1.99 14.87 14.87
C LYS A 38 0.52 14.55 14.61
N SER A 39 0.12 14.36 13.34
CA SER A 39 -1.28 14.12 12.99
C SER A 39 -1.63 12.63 13.12
N LEU A 40 -2.78 12.35 13.75
CA LEU A 40 -3.29 11.00 13.99
C LEU A 40 -3.39 10.20 12.69
N SER A 41 -3.89 10.81 11.62
CA SER A 41 -4.05 10.15 10.32
C SER A 41 -2.72 9.65 9.76
N TYR A 42 -1.61 10.38 9.94
CA TYR A 42 -0.30 9.91 9.48
C TYR A 42 0.31 8.85 10.39
N LYS A 43 -0.08 8.79 11.67
CA LYS A 43 0.27 7.65 12.55
C LYS A 43 -0.44 6.37 12.09
N LEU A 44 -1.73 6.47 11.78
CA LEU A 44 -2.50 5.37 11.19
C LEU A 44 -1.92 4.97 9.82
N LEU A 45 -1.57 5.95 8.99
CA LEU A 45 -0.92 5.70 7.70
C LEU A 45 0.43 5.00 7.83
N GLN A 46 1.22 5.38 8.84
CA GLN A 46 2.48 4.72 9.14
C GLN A 46 2.24 3.26 9.55
N GLN A 47 1.27 2.98 10.42
CA GLN A 47 0.89 1.60 10.78
C GLN A 47 0.45 0.82 9.54
N LEU A 48 -0.37 1.43 8.67
CA LEU A 48 -0.84 0.80 7.43
C LEU A 48 0.35 0.41 6.55
N ASN A 49 1.32 1.30 6.40
CA ASN A 49 2.51 1.01 5.60
C ASN A 49 3.41 -0.07 6.21
N ILE A 50 3.39 -0.28 7.54
CA ILE A 50 4.07 -1.44 8.15
C ILE A 50 3.39 -2.75 7.71
N PHE A 51 2.06 -2.81 7.73
CA PHE A 51 1.35 -4.00 7.22
C PHE A 51 1.56 -4.19 5.71
N CYS A 52 1.61 -3.12 4.92
CA CYS A 52 2.01 -3.21 3.52
C CYS A 52 3.43 -3.77 3.34
N LEU A 53 4.39 -3.42 4.20
CA LEU A 53 5.75 -4.01 4.15
C LEU A 53 5.74 -5.50 4.48
N VAL A 54 4.97 -5.91 5.51
CA VAL A 54 4.78 -7.33 5.85
C VAL A 54 4.24 -8.05 4.63
N LEU A 55 3.17 -7.54 4.02
CA LEU A 55 2.53 -8.19 2.88
C LEU A 55 3.43 -8.24 1.65
N ASN A 56 4.17 -7.17 1.35
CA ASN A 56 5.18 -7.16 0.28
C ASN A 56 6.28 -8.21 0.50
N THR A 57 6.71 -8.40 1.75
CA THR A 57 7.69 -9.42 2.12
C THR A 57 7.12 -10.82 1.94
N VAL A 58 5.85 -11.02 2.34
CA VAL A 58 5.12 -12.27 2.11
C VAL A 58 5.00 -12.57 0.62
N HIS A 59 4.59 -11.61 -0.23
CA HIS A 59 4.50 -11.83 -1.67
C HIS A 59 5.85 -12.23 -2.26
N ALA A 60 6.94 -11.53 -1.90
CA ALA A 60 8.27 -11.90 -2.35
C ALA A 60 8.66 -13.32 -1.90
N GLY A 61 8.38 -13.66 -0.64
CA GLY A 61 8.62 -15.00 -0.09
C GLY A 61 7.80 -16.10 -0.77
N VAL A 62 6.51 -15.85 -1.03
CA VAL A 62 5.64 -16.76 -1.78
C VAL A 62 6.16 -16.94 -3.21
N GLY A 63 6.56 -15.85 -3.87
CA GLY A 63 7.17 -15.90 -5.20
C GLY A 63 8.42 -16.78 -5.23
N VAL A 64 9.32 -16.60 -4.26
CA VAL A 64 10.53 -17.43 -4.12
C VAL A 64 10.18 -18.89 -3.83
N ASN A 65 9.26 -19.16 -2.90
CA ASN A 65 8.83 -20.53 -2.58
C ASN A 65 8.24 -21.24 -3.81
N VAL A 66 7.43 -20.54 -4.61
CA VAL A 66 6.85 -21.08 -5.85
C VAL A 66 7.94 -21.37 -6.88
N LEU A 67 8.93 -20.47 -7.05
CA LEU A 67 10.03 -20.65 -8.00
C LEU A 67 10.99 -21.78 -7.62
N LEU A 68 11.19 -22.01 -6.32
CA LEU A 68 12.01 -23.09 -5.77
C LEU A 68 11.24 -24.40 -5.55
N GLU A 69 9.97 -24.45 -5.94
CA GLU A 69 9.08 -25.60 -5.76
C GLU A 69 9.02 -26.11 -4.31
N VAL A 70 9.06 -25.19 -3.34
CA VAL A 70 8.94 -25.51 -1.92
C VAL A 70 7.57 -26.14 -1.65
N ASP A 71 7.56 -27.21 -0.85
CA ASP A 71 6.33 -27.92 -0.47
C ASP A 71 5.32 -26.94 0.18
N PRO A 72 4.07 -26.84 -0.32
CA PRO A 72 3.03 -26.01 0.29
C PRO A 72 2.68 -26.42 1.72
N LEU A 73 2.92 -27.67 2.12
CA LEU A 73 2.66 -28.15 3.48
C LEU A 73 3.79 -27.85 4.47
N SER A 74 4.93 -27.35 3.96
CA SER A 74 6.08 -26.97 4.77
C SER A 74 5.73 -25.86 5.78
N PHE A 75 6.51 -25.82 6.86
CA PHE A 75 6.35 -24.79 7.88
C PHE A 75 6.51 -23.37 7.33
N SER A 76 7.45 -23.15 6.40
CA SER A 76 7.68 -21.83 5.79
C SER A 76 6.46 -21.36 4.98
N SER A 77 5.86 -22.24 4.17
CA SER A 77 4.64 -21.93 3.41
C SER A 77 3.46 -21.60 4.32
N LYS A 78 3.26 -22.35 5.41
CA LYS A 78 2.21 -22.08 6.41
C LYS A 78 2.45 -20.75 7.13
N LEU A 79 3.70 -20.46 7.49
CA LEU A 79 4.08 -19.22 8.16
C LEU A 79 3.84 -18.00 7.26
N LEU A 80 4.20 -18.09 5.97
CA LEU A 80 3.92 -17.05 4.98
C LEU A 80 2.41 -16.81 4.83
N GLY A 81 1.61 -17.89 4.80
CA GLY A 81 0.15 -17.80 4.81
C GLY A 81 -0.38 -17.05 6.03
N ALA A 82 0.07 -17.38 7.23
CA ALA A 82 -0.37 -16.69 8.45
C ALA A 82 0.00 -15.20 8.45
N PHE A 83 1.21 -14.84 7.97
CA PHE A 83 1.59 -13.43 7.83
C PHE A 83 0.82 -12.72 6.71
N SER A 84 0.44 -13.43 5.66
CA SER A 84 -0.45 -12.92 4.61
C SER A 84 -1.77 -12.47 5.21
N ASP A 85 -2.41 -13.34 6.00
CA ASP A 85 -3.72 -13.08 6.61
C ASP A 85 -3.66 -11.91 7.62
N ILE A 86 -2.64 -11.89 8.47
CA ILE A 86 -2.40 -10.78 9.42
C ILE A 86 -2.15 -9.47 8.66
N GLY A 87 -1.32 -9.51 7.62
CA GLY A 87 -1.02 -8.40 6.73
C GLY A 87 -2.30 -7.80 6.13
N TRP A 88 -3.10 -8.67 5.54
CA TRP A 88 -4.35 -8.32 4.87
C TRP A 88 -5.38 -7.73 5.84
N PHE A 89 -5.64 -8.40 6.96
CA PHE A 89 -6.55 -7.92 7.98
C PHE A 89 -6.12 -6.55 8.52
N GLY A 90 -4.82 -6.37 8.79
CA GLY A 90 -4.27 -5.10 9.23
C GLY A 90 -4.50 -3.97 8.22
N ILE A 91 -4.31 -4.24 6.93
CA ILE A 91 -4.56 -3.28 5.85
C ILE A 91 -6.04 -2.87 5.82
N LEU A 92 -6.95 -3.84 5.81
CA LEU A 92 -8.40 -3.60 5.81
C LEU A 92 -8.84 -2.78 7.03
N PHE A 93 -8.43 -3.21 8.22
CA PHE A 93 -8.79 -2.58 9.47
C PHE A 93 -8.26 -1.14 9.58
N LEU A 94 -7.01 -0.90 9.19
CA LEU A 94 -6.43 0.45 9.24
C LEU A 94 -7.00 1.37 8.15
N ASN A 95 -7.33 0.85 6.97
CA ASN A 95 -8.05 1.62 5.96
C ASN A 95 -9.44 2.04 6.45
N PHE A 96 -10.15 1.15 7.14
CA PHE A 96 -11.41 1.48 7.79
C PHE A 96 -11.24 2.59 8.85
N LEU A 97 -10.24 2.46 9.73
CA LEU A 97 -9.95 3.50 10.74
C LEU A 97 -9.56 4.84 10.12
N LEU A 98 -8.77 4.83 9.04
CA LEU A 98 -8.44 6.03 8.27
C LEU A 98 -9.68 6.68 7.66
N CYS A 99 -10.53 5.89 7.01
CA CYS A 99 -11.79 6.38 6.44
C CYS A 99 -12.67 7.03 7.52
N ARG A 100 -12.82 6.36 8.67
CA ARG A 100 -13.59 6.88 9.81
C ARG A 100 -12.98 8.16 10.39
N GLU A 101 -11.67 8.23 10.57
CA GLU A 101 -10.98 9.43 11.06
C GLU A 101 -11.22 10.62 10.13
N ARG A 102 -11.09 10.40 8.83
CA ARG A 102 -11.33 11.44 7.81
C ARG A 102 -12.77 11.89 7.76
N PHE A 103 -13.71 10.96 7.79
CA PHE A 103 -15.13 11.29 7.87
C PHE A 103 -15.45 12.17 9.08
N ASN A 104 -14.93 11.83 10.26
CA ASN A 104 -15.14 12.62 11.48
C ASN A 104 -14.55 14.04 11.37
N VAL A 105 -13.35 14.18 10.79
CA VAL A 105 -12.73 15.49 10.57
C VAL A 105 -13.56 16.34 9.61
N THR A 106 -14.01 15.76 8.50
CA THR A 106 -14.83 16.47 7.50
C THR A 106 -16.19 16.89 8.06
N MET A 107 -16.87 16.01 8.80
CA MET A 107 -18.18 16.35 9.39
C MET A 107 -18.05 17.44 10.47
N ARG A 108 -16.97 17.45 11.25
CA ARG A 108 -16.73 18.49 12.27
C ARG A 108 -16.29 19.82 11.64
N SER A 109 -15.57 19.82 10.52
CA SER A 109 -15.10 21.05 9.87
C SER A 109 -16.23 21.84 9.20
N GLN A 110 -17.30 21.17 8.77
CA GLN A 110 -18.50 21.79 8.18
C GLN A 110 -19.32 22.62 9.18
N VAL A 111 -19.13 22.47 10.49
CA VAL A 111 -19.89 23.23 11.50
C VAL A 111 -19.29 24.63 11.76
N VAL A 112 -18.06 24.90 11.31
CA VAL A 112 -17.35 26.16 11.55
C VAL A 112 -17.08 26.87 10.22
N ILE A 113 -18.09 27.52 9.63
CA ILE A 113 -18.01 28.13 8.29
C ILE A 113 -17.90 29.66 8.38
N SER A 114 -16.71 30.17 8.05
CA SER A 114 -16.57 31.46 7.32
C SER A 114 -15.24 31.62 6.59
N THR A 115 -14.24 30.75 6.82
CA THR A 115 -12.94 30.75 6.09
C THR A 115 -12.62 29.43 5.37
N ALA A 116 -13.62 28.56 5.19
CA ALA A 116 -13.47 27.11 5.02
C ALA A 116 -13.28 26.56 3.59
N GLN A 117 -13.42 27.38 2.53
CA GLN A 117 -13.55 26.84 1.16
C GLN A 117 -12.30 26.10 0.67
N GLN A 118 -11.09 26.54 1.04
CA GLN A 118 -9.84 25.91 0.59
C GLN A 118 -9.44 24.67 1.42
N ARG A 119 -9.89 24.57 2.68
CA ARG A 119 -9.65 23.39 3.53
C ARG A 119 -10.55 22.21 3.15
N SER A 120 -11.79 22.47 2.75
CA SER A 120 -12.75 21.42 2.35
C SER A 120 -12.21 20.53 1.23
N ASN A 121 -11.58 21.12 0.20
CA ASN A 121 -11.04 20.36 -0.94
C ASN A 121 -9.89 19.42 -0.56
N LEU A 122 -9.08 19.74 0.45
CA LEU A 122 -8.01 18.84 0.90
C LEU A 122 -8.60 17.64 1.64
N GLU A 123 -9.58 17.88 2.51
CA GLU A 123 -10.22 16.83 3.31
C GLU A 123 -11.00 15.86 2.44
N VAL A 124 -11.74 16.36 1.45
CA VAL A 124 -12.48 15.54 0.47
C VAL A 124 -11.54 14.64 -0.33
N ASN A 125 -10.41 15.18 -0.83
CA ASN A 125 -9.44 14.38 -1.59
C ASN A 125 -8.83 13.26 -0.73
N ILE A 126 -8.61 13.50 0.56
CA ILE A 126 -8.06 12.47 1.45
C ILE A 126 -9.14 11.44 1.83
N LEU A 127 -10.37 11.88 2.08
CA LEU A 127 -11.50 10.96 2.30
C LEU A 127 -11.69 10.04 1.10
N PHE A 128 -11.74 10.61 -0.11
CA PHE A 128 -11.82 9.84 -1.36
C PHE A 128 -10.68 8.83 -1.49
N ALA A 129 -9.44 9.24 -1.22
CA ALA A 129 -8.28 8.35 -1.23
C ALA A 129 -8.46 7.18 -0.26
N SER A 130 -8.85 7.46 0.99
CA SER A 130 -9.04 6.43 2.02
C SER A 130 -10.23 5.51 1.71
N THR A 131 -11.33 6.04 1.18
CA THR A 131 -12.47 5.23 0.74
C THR A 131 -12.09 4.33 -0.43
N LEU A 132 -11.35 4.84 -1.42
CA LEU A 132 -10.86 4.04 -2.54
C LEU A 132 -9.92 2.93 -2.07
N MET A 133 -9.00 3.24 -1.15
CA MET A 133 -8.09 2.27 -0.54
C MET A 133 -8.80 1.20 0.32
N PHE A 134 -10.02 1.47 0.79
CA PHE A 134 -10.85 0.48 1.47
C PHE A 134 -11.71 -0.34 0.50
N LEU A 135 -12.36 0.32 -0.46
CA LEU A 135 -13.27 -0.34 -1.40
C LEU A 135 -12.53 -1.29 -2.36
N LEU A 136 -11.29 -0.99 -2.72
CA LEU A 136 -10.47 -1.86 -3.58
C LEU A 136 -10.24 -3.26 -2.97
N PRO A 137 -9.62 -3.41 -1.80
CA PRO A 137 -9.43 -4.72 -1.18
C PRO A 137 -10.76 -5.37 -0.78
N PHE A 138 -11.75 -4.59 -0.34
CA PHE A 138 -13.07 -5.14 -0.03
C PHE A 138 -13.77 -5.73 -1.27
N GLY A 139 -13.75 -5.01 -2.39
CA GLY A 139 -14.36 -5.46 -3.65
C GLY A 139 -13.64 -6.66 -4.24
N GLU A 140 -12.31 -6.72 -4.12
CA GLU A 140 -11.51 -7.87 -4.53
C GLU A 140 -11.87 -9.14 -3.73
N GLU A 141 -11.98 -9.03 -2.40
CA GLU A 141 -12.42 -10.13 -1.54
C GLU A 141 -13.83 -10.62 -1.92
N MET A 142 -14.77 -9.70 -2.17
CA MET A 142 -16.12 -10.07 -2.62
C MET A 142 -16.10 -10.77 -3.98
N ALA A 143 -15.27 -10.31 -4.92
CA ALA A 143 -15.12 -10.95 -6.23
C ALA A 143 -14.53 -12.36 -6.09
N TYR A 144 -13.55 -12.55 -5.21
CA TYR A 144 -12.98 -13.86 -4.92
C TYR A 144 -14.04 -14.83 -4.38
N PHE A 145 -14.85 -14.41 -3.40
CA PHE A 145 -15.93 -15.25 -2.86
C PHE A 145 -16.95 -15.65 -3.94
N VAL A 146 -17.33 -14.71 -4.81
CA VAL A 146 -18.25 -15.00 -5.92
C VAL A 146 -17.65 -16.01 -6.89
N LEU A 147 -16.38 -15.87 -7.26
CA LEU A 147 -15.70 -16.80 -8.16
C LEU A 147 -15.60 -18.21 -7.58
N VAL A 148 -15.29 -18.32 -6.28
CA VAL A 148 -15.26 -19.60 -5.56
C VAL A 148 -16.64 -20.22 -5.52
N ALA A 149 -17.69 -19.44 -5.24
CA ALA A 149 -19.06 -19.93 -5.16
C ALA A 149 -19.63 -20.42 -6.50
N LEU A 150 -19.14 -19.86 -7.62
CA LEU A 150 -19.56 -20.26 -8.97
C LEU A 150 -18.78 -21.49 -9.51
N GLU A 151 -17.87 -22.06 -8.73
CA GLU A 151 -16.96 -23.15 -9.14
C GLU A 151 -16.12 -22.84 -10.40
N GLN A 152 -16.06 -21.56 -10.81
CA GLN A 152 -15.31 -21.11 -12.00
C GLN A 152 -13.83 -20.87 -11.67
N ASN A 153 -13.18 -21.87 -11.06
CA ASN A 153 -11.74 -21.85 -10.77
C ASN A 153 -10.91 -22.15 -12.03
N THR A 154 -11.06 -21.29 -13.03
CA THR A 154 -10.13 -21.26 -14.16
C THR A 154 -8.80 -20.66 -13.70
N PHE A 155 -7.69 -21.17 -14.24
CA PHE A 155 -6.36 -20.62 -13.96
C PHE A 155 -6.32 -19.10 -14.13
N TRP A 156 -6.92 -18.58 -15.21
CA TRP A 156 -6.94 -17.15 -15.49
C TRP A 156 -7.77 -16.35 -14.49
N GLY A 157 -8.91 -16.88 -14.04
CA GLY A 157 -9.70 -16.24 -12.98
C GLY A 157 -8.91 -16.10 -11.68
N THR A 158 -8.33 -17.20 -11.20
CA THR A 158 -7.49 -17.20 -9.98
C THR A 158 -6.26 -16.30 -10.14
N PHE A 159 -5.60 -16.35 -11.30
CA PHE A 159 -4.42 -15.53 -11.59
C PHE A 159 -4.75 -14.02 -11.60
N SER A 160 -5.87 -13.62 -12.19
CA SER A 160 -6.31 -12.22 -12.19
C SER A 160 -6.62 -11.71 -10.78
N VAL A 161 -7.32 -12.49 -9.96
CA VAL A 161 -7.58 -12.14 -8.55
C VAL A 161 -6.26 -11.96 -7.81
N GLN A 162 -5.33 -12.91 -7.95
CA GLN A 162 -4.00 -12.82 -7.36
C GLN A 162 -3.24 -11.56 -7.79
N ILE A 163 -3.30 -11.17 -9.07
CA ILE A 163 -2.66 -9.93 -9.55
C ILE A 163 -3.27 -8.71 -8.85
N VAL A 164 -4.60 -8.63 -8.77
CA VAL A 164 -5.26 -7.50 -8.08
C VAL A 164 -4.82 -7.47 -6.63
N TRP A 165 -4.85 -8.61 -5.96
CA TRP A 165 -4.40 -8.78 -4.58
C TRP A 165 -2.95 -8.30 -4.36
N MET A 166 -2.02 -8.76 -5.19
CA MET A 166 -0.61 -8.33 -5.16
C MET A 166 -0.42 -6.83 -5.43
N CYS A 167 -1.28 -6.24 -6.27
CA CYS A 167 -1.20 -4.83 -6.63
C CYS A 167 -1.70 -3.90 -5.52
N ILE A 168 -2.45 -4.38 -4.53
CA ILE A 168 -3.10 -3.52 -3.53
C ILE A 168 -2.12 -2.66 -2.72
N PRO A 169 -1.00 -3.20 -2.19
CA PRO A 169 0.00 -2.39 -1.52
C PRO A 169 0.57 -1.30 -2.45
N LEU A 170 0.88 -1.64 -3.70
CA LEU A 170 1.42 -0.71 -4.69
C LEU A 170 0.42 0.40 -5.03
N LEU A 171 -0.84 0.04 -5.32
CA LEU A 171 -1.92 0.97 -5.61
C LEU A 171 -2.20 1.87 -4.42
N SER A 172 -2.21 1.31 -3.21
CA SER A 172 -2.34 2.07 -1.96
C SER A 172 -1.26 3.14 -1.84
N GLN A 173 0.01 2.78 -2.07
CA GLN A 173 1.10 3.77 -2.04
C GLN A 173 0.97 4.81 -3.17
N ALA A 174 0.59 4.39 -4.37
CA ALA A 174 0.40 5.29 -5.50
C ALA A 174 -0.70 6.33 -5.21
N ILE A 175 -1.86 5.88 -4.71
CA ILE A 175 -2.97 6.73 -4.29
C ILE A 175 -2.51 7.70 -3.19
N GLN A 176 -1.78 7.20 -2.18
CA GLN A 176 -1.22 8.05 -1.13
C GLN A 176 -0.33 9.14 -1.72
N ILE A 177 0.61 8.83 -2.61
CA ILE A 177 1.53 9.83 -3.19
C ILE A 177 0.80 10.83 -4.09
N VAL A 178 -0.13 10.36 -4.92
CA VAL A 178 -0.85 11.18 -5.90
C VAL A 178 -1.86 12.11 -5.21
N LEU A 179 -2.60 11.63 -4.21
CA LEU A 179 -3.67 12.41 -3.57
C LEU A 179 -3.21 13.14 -2.30
N ASN A 180 -2.19 12.66 -1.59
CA ASN A 180 -1.70 13.30 -0.36
C ASN A 180 -0.64 14.38 -0.66
N ARG A 181 -1.11 15.62 -0.88
CA ARG A 181 -0.23 16.78 -1.19
C ARG A 181 0.93 16.95 -0.20
N PRO A 182 0.76 16.84 1.13
CA PRO A 182 1.88 16.91 2.06
C PRO A 182 2.97 15.87 1.81
N ILE A 183 2.61 14.60 1.54
CA ILE A 183 3.59 13.54 1.22
C ILE A 183 4.34 13.90 -0.06
N ARG A 184 3.63 14.29 -1.12
CA ARG A 184 4.24 14.68 -2.40
C ARG A 184 5.21 15.86 -2.27
N ARG A 185 4.84 16.88 -1.48
CA ARG A 185 5.72 18.03 -1.21
C ARG A 185 6.98 17.61 -0.48
N SER A 186 6.85 16.77 0.55
CA SER A 186 8.00 16.24 1.28
C SER A 186 8.89 15.37 0.39
N LEU A 187 8.31 14.49 -0.44
CA LEU A 187 9.05 13.69 -1.43
C LEU A 187 9.85 14.59 -2.39
N LYS A 188 9.21 15.61 -2.97
CA LYS A 188 9.88 16.56 -3.87
C LYS A 188 11.05 17.27 -3.18
N GLN A 189 10.85 17.69 -1.92
CA GLN A 189 11.90 18.34 -1.13
C GLN A 189 13.07 17.40 -0.84
N THR A 190 12.81 16.15 -0.49
CA THR A 190 13.84 15.13 -0.27
C THR A 190 14.64 14.88 -1.54
N ILE A 191 13.98 14.68 -2.68
CA ILE A 191 14.65 14.46 -3.98
C ILE A 191 15.53 15.66 -4.36
N LEU A 192 14.98 16.88 -4.27
CA LEU A 192 15.75 18.10 -4.56
C LEU A 192 16.94 18.28 -3.60
N GLY A 193 16.78 17.91 -2.34
CA GLY A 193 17.87 17.92 -1.35
C GLY A 193 19.00 16.97 -1.74
N ILE A 194 18.67 15.75 -2.16
CA ILE A 194 19.66 14.74 -2.61
C ILE A 194 20.40 15.23 -3.87
N ILE A 195 19.67 15.79 -4.85
CA ILE A 195 20.28 16.32 -6.08
C ILE A 195 21.25 17.45 -5.76
N LYS A 196 20.85 18.40 -4.90
CA LYS A 196 21.71 19.51 -4.48
C LYS A 196 22.95 19.02 -3.73
N ALA A 197 22.79 18.05 -2.82
CA ALA A 197 23.91 17.47 -2.10
C ALA A 197 24.94 16.82 -3.03
N LYS A 198 24.48 16.08 -4.06
CA LYS A 198 25.37 15.52 -5.09
C LYS A 198 26.08 16.59 -5.91
N GLY A 199 25.37 17.65 -6.31
CA GLY A 199 25.95 18.76 -7.09
C GLY A 199 27.05 19.52 -6.34
N ASN A 200 26.91 19.68 -5.02
CA ASN A 200 27.95 20.31 -4.20
C ASN A 200 29.19 19.43 -3.99
N ILE A 201 29.04 18.10 -4.03
CA ILE A 201 30.18 17.17 -3.91
C ILE A 201 31.07 17.27 -5.16
N SER A 202 30.47 17.35 -6.36
CA SER A 202 31.23 17.47 -7.61
C SER A 202 32.06 18.76 -7.72
N THR A 203 31.66 19.84 -7.04
CA THR A 203 32.39 21.11 -7.02
C THR A 203 33.53 21.17 -6.00
N ILE A 204 33.56 20.26 -5.02
CA ILE A 204 34.63 20.18 -4.01
C ILE A 204 35.78 19.29 -4.51
N THR A 205 35.51 18.37 -5.44
CA THR A 205 36.48 17.42 -5.98
C THR A 205 37.11 17.83 -7.32
N ALA A 206 36.86 19.06 -7.79
CA ALA A 206 37.42 19.64 -9.00
C ALA A 206 38.36 20.79 -8.64
#